data_AF-A0A484L951-F1
#
_entry.id   AF-A0A484L951-F1
#
_cell.length_a   1.000
_cell.length_b   1.000
_cell.length_c   1.000
_cell.angle_alpha   90.00
_cell.angle_beta   90.00
_cell.angle_gamma   90.00
#
_symmetry.space_group_name_H-M   'P 1'
#
loop_
_entity.id
_entity.type
_entity.pdbx_description
1 polymer ?
#
loop_
_entity_poly.entity_id
_entity_poly.type
_entity_poly.pdbx_seq_one_letter_code
_entity_poly.pdbx_strand_id
1 'polypeptide(L)'
;MLAVVCKTYDGVRALEIYDQEGLINKSSGLHGLGMSMGRPLDGRFLVICLENLSPFAGDFIADDPQRRLDLLKPKLPNGECPPGFLGFAVNMINVDSVHLFCVTSSGHGLRETLFYSLFSRLQVYKTRLEMLQALPCISSGAISLDGGMIKGAGMFSLGNRDVDVKFPKNFGRSSPPQNFFQIENKLKEIKWERERIMEDMQREQALLDHARFNFEVKKQEFIKYLAQSSSYATQMQQQHQL
;
A
#
# COMPACT_ATOMS: atom_id res chain seq x y z
N MET A 1 18.75 -5.81 -5.80
CA MET A 1 17.49 -5.23 -5.30
C MET A 1 17.42 -3.79 -5.76
N LEU A 2 16.93 -3.56 -6.98
CA LEU A 2 16.81 -2.20 -7.55
C LEU A 2 15.38 -2.07 -8.09
N ALA A 3 14.50 -1.52 -7.27
CA ALA A 3 13.11 -1.25 -7.62
C ALA A 3 12.79 0.21 -7.29
N VAL A 4 11.98 0.85 -8.14
CA VAL A 4 11.42 2.18 -7.88
C VAL A 4 10.12 1.99 -7.11
N VAL A 5 9.93 2.72 -6.02
CA VAL A 5 8.71 2.66 -5.21
C VAL A 5 7.91 3.94 -5.44
N CYS A 6 6.71 3.79 -6.00
CA CYS A 6 5.75 4.87 -6.19
C CYS A 6 4.67 4.79 -5.11
N LYS A 7 4.20 5.95 -4.64
CA LYS A 7 3.06 5.99 -3.71
C LYS A 7 1.77 5.57 -4.42
N THR A 8 1.51 6.16 -5.58
CA THR A 8 0.25 6.00 -6.33
C THR A 8 0.48 5.38 -7.70
N TYR A 9 -0.60 4.86 -8.30
CA TYR A 9 -0.56 4.32 -9.66
C TYR A 9 -0.28 5.40 -10.72
N ASP A 10 -0.72 6.64 -10.47
CA ASP A 10 -0.38 7.79 -11.31
C ASP A 10 1.14 8.01 -11.38
N GLY A 11 1.83 7.82 -10.25
CA GLY A 11 3.29 7.83 -10.20
C GLY A 11 3.91 6.76 -11.08
N VAL A 12 3.34 5.55 -11.14
CA VAL A 12 3.80 4.48 -12.03
C VAL A 12 3.61 4.88 -13.50
N ARG A 13 2.42 5.39 -13.87
CA ARG A 13 2.14 5.82 -15.24
C ARG A 13 3.02 6.98 -15.69
N ALA A 14 3.48 7.83 -14.77
CA ALA A 14 4.38 8.93 -15.10
C ALA A 14 5.82 8.48 -15.41
N LEU A 15 6.23 7.28 -14.98
CA LEU A 15 7.59 6.78 -15.21
C LEU A 15 7.81 6.30 -16.65
N GLU A 16 6.78 5.76 -17.31
CA GLU A 16 6.89 5.19 -18.65
C GLU A 16 5.60 5.43 -19.45
N ILE A 17 5.78 5.97 -20.65
CA ILE A 17 4.68 6.30 -21.58
C ILE A 17 4.88 5.46 -22.84
N TYR A 18 3.78 4.96 -23.37
CA TYR A 18 3.73 4.21 -24.61
C TYR A 18 3.06 5.05 -25.71
N ASP A 19 3.53 4.91 -26.95
CA ASP A 19 2.86 5.48 -28.12
C ASP A 19 1.64 4.65 -28.56
N GLN A 20 1.00 5.05 -29.66
CA GLN A 20 -0.22 4.37 -30.15
C GLN A 20 0.06 2.95 -30.64
N GLU A 21 1.30 2.67 -31.02
CA GLU A 21 1.81 1.38 -31.46
C GLU A 21 2.23 0.48 -30.29
N GLY A 22 2.19 0.99 -29.06
CA GLY A 22 2.57 0.26 -27.85
C GLY A 22 4.08 0.17 -27.64
N LEU A 23 4.87 1.05 -28.28
CA LEU A 23 6.31 1.17 -28.07
C LEU A 23 6.62 2.20 -26.99
N ILE A 24 7.71 1.98 -26.27
CA ILE A 24 8.16 2.87 -25.19
C ILE A 24 8.64 4.19 -25.80
N ASN A 25 8.04 5.29 -25.34
CA ASN A 25 8.50 6.63 -25.68
C ASN A 25 9.76 6.98 -24.87
N LYS A 26 10.93 6.84 -25.49
CA LYS A 26 12.25 7.11 -24.89
C LYS A 26 12.51 8.58 -24.53
N SER A 27 11.67 9.51 -24.99
CA SER A 27 11.79 10.94 -24.70
C SER A 27 10.98 11.39 -23.47
N SER A 28 10.20 10.49 -22.88
CA SER A 28 9.26 10.80 -21.79
C SER A 28 9.62 10.11 -20.48
N GLY A 29 9.03 10.58 -19.38
CA GLY A 29 9.14 9.96 -18.06
C GLY A 29 10.59 9.77 -17.60
N LEU A 30 10.88 8.59 -17.03
CA LEU A 30 12.20 8.27 -16.51
C LEU A 30 13.24 8.07 -17.63
N HIS A 31 12.81 7.61 -18.82
CA HIS A 31 13.68 7.46 -20.00
C HIS A 31 14.19 8.80 -20.51
N GLY A 32 13.30 9.79 -20.65
CA GLY A 32 13.65 11.15 -21.07
C GLY A 32 14.59 11.84 -20.06
N LEU A 33 14.34 11.63 -18.75
CA LEU A 33 15.24 12.13 -17.70
C LEU A 33 16.63 11.48 -17.80
N GLY A 34 16.70 10.15 -17.93
CA GLY A 34 17.96 9.43 -18.09
C GLY A 34 18.74 9.91 -19.31
N MET A 35 18.06 10.06 -20.45
CA MET A 35 18.66 10.55 -21.69
C MET A 35 19.23 11.97 -21.55
N SER A 36 18.48 12.90 -20.94
CA SER A 36 18.95 14.29 -20.75
C SER A 36 20.15 14.40 -19.81
N MET A 37 20.32 13.44 -18.88
CA MET A 37 21.47 13.33 -17.99
C MET A 37 22.64 12.52 -18.59
N GLY A 38 22.55 12.08 -19.85
CA GLY A 38 23.57 11.24 -20.50
C GLY A 38 23.67 9.84 -19.91
N ARG A 39 22.63 9.37 -19.22
CA ARG A 39 22.52 8.05 -18.60
C ARG A 39 21.23 7.38 -19.07
N PRO A 40 21.14 6.99 -20.35
CA PRO A 40 19.97 6.31 -20.86
C PRO A 40 19.69 5.04 -20.05
N LEU A 41 18.41 4.76 -19.82
CA LEU A 41 17.98 3.57 -19.13
C LEU A 41 17.75 2.45 -20.15
N ASP A 42 18.71 1.55 -20.22
CA ASP A 42 18.61 0.36 -21.05
C ASP A 42 18.22 -0.85 -20.18
N GLY A 43 17.07 -1.45 -20.48
CA GLY A 43 16.58 -2.66 -19.84
C GLY A 43 15.37 -2.46 -18.92
N ARG A 44 14.93 -3.57 -18.32
CA ARG A 44 13.75 -3.61 -17.45
C ARG A 44 14.12 -3.20 -16.03
N PHE A 45 13.28 -2.37 -15.41
CA PHE A 45 13.32 -2.07 -14.00
C PHE A 45 11.99 -2.43 -13.33
N LEU A 46 12.03 -2.75 -12.04
CA LEU A 46 10.84 -3.08 -11.27
C LEU A 46 10.25 -1.81 -10.67
N VAL A 47 8.93 -1.65 -10.75
CA VAL A 47 8.19 -0.60 -10.06
C VAL A 47 7.21 -1.23 -9.08
N ILE A 48 7.18 -0.73 -7.84
CA ILE A 48 6.25 -1.15 -6.80
C ILE A 48 5.32 0.04 -6.50
N CYS A 49 4.02 -0.16 -6.60
CA CYS A 49 3.01 0.84 -6.22
C CYS A 49 2.46 0.54 -4.82
N LEU A 50 2.69 1.43 -3.86
CA LEU A 50 2.27 1.21 -2.47
C LEU A 50 0.75 1.09 -2.30
N GLU A 51 -0.04 1.90 -3.02
CA GLU A 51 -1.52 1.84 -2.97
C GLU A 51 -2.10 0.53 -3.49
N ASN A 52 -1.38 -0.16 -4.37
CA ASN A 52 -1.81 -1.43 -4.95
C ASN A 52 -1.33 -2.64 -4.15
N LEU A 53 -0.54 -2.45 -3.09
CA LEU A 53 -0.12 -3.54 -2.20
C LEU A 53 -1.22 -3.83 -1.18
N SER A 54 -1.49 -5.11 -0.95
CA SER A 54 -2.31 -5.52 0.18
C SER A 54 -1.50 -5.39 1.48
N PRO A 55 -1.92 -4.53 2.43
CA PRO A 55 -1.24 -4.42 3.70
C PRO A 55 -1.39 -5.70 4.52
N PHE A 56 -0.47 -5.92 5.45
CA PHE A 56 -0.63 -6.95 6.48
C PHE A 56 -1.88 -6.65 7.32
N ALA A 57 -2.77 -7.64 7.40
CA ALA A 57 -4.07 -7.52 8.06
C ALA A 57 -4.09 -8.02 9.51
N GLY A 58 -2.92 -8.33 10.10
CA GLY A 58 -2.83 -8.75 11.50
C GLY A 58 -2.37 -7.64 12.42
N ASP A 59 -2.15 -8.00 13.68
CA ASP A 59 -1.82 -7.06 14.74
C ASP A 59 -0.33 -6.67 14.76
N PHE A 60 -0.05 -5.59 15.47
CA PHE A 60 1.31 -5.13 15.73
C PHE A 60 1.69 -5.45 17.17
N ILE A 61 3.00 -5.60 17.42
CA ILE A 61 3.52 -5.73 18.78
C ILE A 61 3.19 -4.45 19.55
N ALA A 62 2.47 -4.61 20.67
CA ALA A 62 2.08 -3.50 21.54
C ALA A 62 3.31 -2.72 22.03
N ASP A 63 3.19 -1.39 22.05
CA ASP A 63 4.20 -0.45 22.51
C ASP A 63 5.59 -0.58 21.84
N ASP A 64 5.68 -1.23 20.66
CA ASP A 64 6.93 -1.29 19.89
C ASP A 64 7.11 0.00 19.05
N PRO A 65 8.12 0.85 19.33
CA PRO A 65 8.36 2.07 18.56
C PRO A 65 8.75 1.81 17.10
N GLN A 66 9.19 0.59 16.75
CA GLN A 66 9.45 0.16 15.38
C GLN A 66 8.22 -0.45 14.70
N ARG A 67 7.08 -0.50 15.42
CA ARG A 67 5.77 -0.96 14.95
C ARG A 67 5.88 -2.29 14.21
N ARG A 68 6.55 -3.25 14.86
CA ARG A 68 6.79 -4.59 14.30
C ARG A 68 5.50 -5.39 14.25
N LEU A 69 5.43 -6.32 13.29
CA LEU A 69 4.25 -7.16 13.07
C LEU A 69 4.19 -8.27 14.12
N ASP A 70 3.03 -8.52 14.71
CA ASP A 70 2.81 -9.64 15.61
C ASP A 70 2.54 -10.93 14.82
N LEU A 71 3.63 -11.54 14.35
CA LEU A 71 3.59 -12.75 13.56
C LEU A 71 3.70 -13.98 14.47
N LEU A 72 2.74 -14.89 14.34
CA LEU A 72 2.76 -16.18 15.03
C LEU A 72 4.06 -16.95 14.74
N LYS A 73 4.80 -17.25 15.81
CA LYS A 73 6.05 -18.01 15.73
C LYS A 73 5.78 -19.45 15.28
N PRO A 74 6.66 -20.06 14.47
CA PRO A 74 6.53 -21.45 14.09
C PRO A 74 6.59 -22.35 15.32
N LYS A 75 5.85 -23.46 15.28
CA LYS A 75 5.86 -24.49 16.33
C LYS A 75 6.06 -25.85 15.70
N LEU A 76 6.95 -26.64 16.28
CA LEU A 76 7.13 -28.05 15.97
C LEU A 76 5.92 -28.86 16.50
N PRO A 77 5.75 -30.14 16.09
CA PRO A 77 4.67 -31.00 16.58
C PRO A 77 4.62 -31.16 18.11
N ASN A 78 5.75 -30.98 18.79
CA ASN A 78 5.83 -30.97 20.27
C ASN A 78 5.36 -29.64 20.90
N GLY A 79 4.97 -28.65 20.10
CA GLY A 79 4.54 -27.32 20.54
C GLY A 79 5.67 -26.32 20.76
N GLU A 80 6.93 -26.74 20.71
CA GLU A 80 8.08 -25.88 20.93
C GLU A 80 8.44 -25.07 19.69
N CYS A 81 9.09 -23.92 19.89
CA CYS A 81 9.66 -23.16 18.79
C CYS A 81 10.84 -23.94 18.19
N PRO A 82 10.96 -24.04 16.86
CA PRO A 82 12.09 -24.70 16.23
C PRO A 82 13.44 -24.12 16.72
N PRO A 83 14.42 -24.98 17.03
CA PRO A 83 15.77 -24.55 17.36
C PRO A 83 16.34 -23.62 16.28
N GLY A 84 17.14 -22.65 16.70
CA GLY A 84 17.79 -21.70 15.80
C GLY A 84 16.89 -20.65 15.16
N PHE A 85 15.56 -20.67 15.37
CA PHE A 85 14.67 -19.60 14.87
C PHE A 85 14.98 -18.26 15.57
N LEU A 86 15.29 -17.24 14.78
CA LEU A 86 15.68 -15.90 15.25
C LEU A 86 14.57 -14.86 15.10
N GLY A 87 13.54 -15.16 14.31
CA GLY A 87 12.44 -14.24 14.01
C GLY A 87 12.13 -14.15 12.52
N PHE A 88 11.28 -13.18 12.18
CA PHE A 88 10.88 -12.90 10.81
C PHE A 88 11.70 -11.77 10.21
N ALA A 89 12.15 -11.92 8.96
CA ALA A 89 13.01 -10.95 8.28
C ALA A 89 12.36 -9.56 8.19
N VAL A 90 11.04 -9.49 7.98
CA VAL A 90 10.28 -8.23 7.94
C VAL A 90 10.44 -7.41 9.23
N ASN A 91 10.60 -8.05 10.38
CA ASN A 91 10.77 -7.39 11.69
C ASN A 91 12.23 -7.07 12.05
N MET A 92 13.18 -7.55 11.24
CA MET A 92 14.61 -7.27 11.40
C MET A 92 15.06 -5.99 10.69
N ILE A 93 14.20 -5.43 9.82
CA ILE A 93 14.46 -4.17 9.13
C ILE A 93 14.11 -3.02 10.07
N ASN A 94 15.07 -2.14 10.32
CA ASN A 94 14.81 -0.86 10.97
C ASN A 94 14.23 0.11 9.92
N VAL A 95 13.02 0.59 10.16
CA VAL A 95 12.35 1.53 9.27
C VAL A 95 12.46 2.91 9.89
N ASP A 96 12.80 3.91 9.06
CA ASP A 96 12.81 5.30 9.50
C ASP A 96 11.42 5.66 10.04
N SER A 97 11.39 6.32 11.20
CA SER A 97 10.16 6.75 11.86
C SER A 97 9.24 7.52 10.94
N VAL A 98 9.81 8.28 10.00
CA VAL A 98 9.01 9.07 9.07
C VAL A 98 8.15 8.22 8.13
N HIS A 99 8.43 6.91 8.05
CA HIS A 99 7.78 5.95 7.17
C HIS A 99 7.05 4.82 7.92
N LEU A 100 6.93 4.91 9.24
CA LEU A 100 6.25 3.90 10.05
C LEU A 100 4.72 4.01 10.02
N PHE A 101 4.17 5.18 9.66
CA PHE A 101 2.74 5.48 9.76
C PHE A 101 2.30 6.51 8.71
N CYS A 102 1.05 6.42 8.24
CA CYS A 102 0.44 7.35 7.27
C CYS A 102 1.29 7.64 6.02
N VAL A 103 1.88 6.59 5.44
CA VAL A 103 2.61 6.70 4.17
C VAL A 103 1.69 6.55 2.97
N THR A 104 0.71 5.64 3.07
CA THR A 104 -0.35 5.45 2.08
C THR A 104 -1.57 6.32 2.40
N SER A 105 -2.41 6.55 1.38
CA SER A 105 -3.72 7.21 1.52
C SER A 105 -4.66 6.49 2.50
N SER A 106 -4.48 5.18 2.68
CA SER A 106 -5.17 4.35 3.67
C SER A 106 -4.56 4.38 5.08
N GLY A 107 -3.51 5.17 5.33
CA GLY A 107 -2.92 5.35 6.65
C GLY A 107 -1.83 4.33 7.02
N HIS A 108 -1.45 3.43 6.10
CA HIS A 108 -0.43 2.40 6.38
C HIS A 108 1.00 2.93 6.23
N GLY A 109 1.91 2.35 7.01
CA GLY A 109 3.36 2.50 6.91
C GLY A 109 4.03 1.51 5.96
N LEU A 110 5.36 1.63 5.80
CA LEU A 110 6.13 0.78 4.87
C LEU A 110 6.34 -0.66 5.38
N ARG A 111 6.24 -0.91 6.69
CA ARG A 111 6.50 -2.26 7.22
C ARG A 111 5.39 -3.22 6.81
N GLU A 112 4.15 -2.83 7.06
CA GLU A 112 2.97 -3.63 6.76
C GLU A 112 2.61 -3.66 5.27
N THR A 113 3.11 -2.72 4.47
CA THR A 113 2.89 -2.70 3.01
C THR A 113 4.09 -3.24 2.25
N LEU A 114 5.10 -2.40 2.01
CA LEU A 114 6.26 -2.69 1.18
C LEU A 114 7.07 -3.88 1.70
N PHE A 115 7.53 -3.83 2.95
CA PHE A 115 8.42 -4.86 3.48
C PHE A 115 7.70 -6.17 3.73
N TYR A 116 6.42 -6.14 4.11
CA TYR A 116 5.61 -7.35 4.19
C TYR A 116 5.34 -7.96 2.81
N SER A 117 5.18 -7.16 1.76
CA SER A 117 5.06 -7.70 0.40
C SER A 117 6.35 -8.34 -0.11
N LEU A 118 7.51 -7.80 0.29
CA LEU A 118 8.83 -8.32 -0.11
C LEU A 118 9.27 -9.55 0.68
N PHE A 119 9.07 -9.53 2.00
CA PHE A 119 9.58 -10.57 2.91
C PHE A 119 8.49 -11.47 3.46
N SER A 120 7.23 -11.04 3.45
CA SER A 120 6.10 -11.77 4.00
C SER A 120 6.44 -12.39 5.37
N ARG A 121 6.25 -13.70 5.52
CA ARG A 121 6.62 -14.49 6.71
C ARG A 121 7.97 -15.19 6.57
N LEU A 122 8.93 -14.61 5.84
CA LEU A 122 10.28 -15.16 5.68
C LEU A 122 10.95 -15.34 7.04
N GLN A 123 11.26 -16.59 7.38
CA GLN A 123 11.85 -16.98 8.66
C GLN A 123 13.38 -16.89 8.60
N VAL A 124 14.02 -16.48 9.69
CA VAL A 124 15.47 -16.38 9.79
C VAL A 124 15.98 -17.34 10.85
N TYR A 125 17.00 -18.11 10.50
CA TYR A 125 17.62 -19.12 11.33
C TYR A 125 19.11 -18.85 11.57
N LYS A 126 19.63 -19.35 12.68
CA LYS A 126 21.05 -19.22 13.03
C LYS A 126 21.94 -20.04 12.09
N THR A 127 21.64 -21.32 11.89
CA THR A 127 22.39 -22.21 11.00
C THR A 127 21.51 -22.88 9.95
N ARG A 128 22.11 -23.32 8.85
CA ARG A 128 21.44 -24.07 7.79
C ARG A 128 20.88 -25.40 8.30
N LEU A 129 21.59 -26.05 9.22
CA LEU A 129 21.16 -27.31 9.82
C LEU A 129 19.85 -27.13 10.60
N GLU A 130 19.78 -26.13 11.48
CA GLU A 130 18.58 -25.81 12.25
C GLU A 130 17.41 -25.39 11.34
N MET A 131 17.69 -24.63 10.29
CA MET A 131 16.69 -24.27 9.27
C MET A 131 16.08 -25.51 8.60
N LEU A 132 16.90 -26.50 8.25
CA LEU A 132 16.43 -27.73 7.62
C LEU A 132 15.66 -28.64 8.58
N GLN A 133 16.03 -28.65 9.87
CA GLN A 133 15.26 -29.36 10.90
C GLN A 133 13.86 -28.75 11.09
N ALA A 134 13.73 -27.44 10.88
CA ALA A 134 12.47 -26.72 10.97
C ALA A 134 11.61 -26.76 9.69
N LEU A 135 12.03 -27.49 8.65
CA LEU A 135 11.36 -27.53 7.33
C LEU A 135 9.83 -27.74 7.39
N PRO A 136 9.27 -28.62 8.25
CA PRO A 136 7.82 -28.80 8.35
C PRO A 136 7.05 -27.54 8.78
N CYS A 137 7.71 -26.58 9.41
CA CYS A 137 7.10 -25.35 9.94
C CYS A 137 7.31 -24.13 9.03
N ILE A 138 8.01 -24.28 7.90
CA ILE A 138 8.35 -23.19 6.98
C ILE A 138 7.32 -23.14 5.85
N SER A 139 6.49 -22.09 5.82
CA SER A 139 5.43 -21.92 4.82
C SER A 139 5.81 -21.01 3.66
N SER A 140 6.36 -19.83 3.93
CA SER A 140 6.69 -18.83 2.90
C SER A 140 8.12 -18.93 2.38
N GLY A 141 9.06 -19.36 3.22
CA GLY A 141 10.49 -19.40 2.92
C GLY A 141 11.32 -19.21 4.18
N ALA A 142 12.62 -19.49 4.08
CA ALA A 142 13.55 -19.29 5.17
C ALA A 142 14.97 -18.99 4.68
N ILE A 143 15.75 -18.32 5.52
CA ILE A 143 17.18 -18.09 5.34
C ILE A 143 17.95 -18.41 6.61
N SER A 144 19.23 -18.75 6.48
CA SER A 144 20.15 -18.91 7.62
C SER A 144 21.36 -17.99 7.53
N LEU A 145 21.93 -17.62 8.69
CA LEU A 145 23.06 -16.68 8.75
C LEU A 145 24.36 -17.23 8.12
N ASP A 146 24.49 -18.55 8.01
CA ASP A 146 25.57 -19.25 7.33
C ASP A 146 25.31 -19.47 5.81
N GLY A 147 24.28 -18.82 5.25
CA GLY A 147 24.06 -18.71 3.80
C GLY A 147 23.06 -19.71 3.20
N GLY A 148 22.32 -20.46 4.01
CA GLY A 148 21.22 -21.28 3.54
C GLY A 148 20.01 -20.44 3.10
N MET A 149 19.32 -20.87 2.04
CA MET A 149 18.11 -20.19 1.56
C MET A 149 17.09 -21.18 0.96
N ILE A 150 15.84 -21.03 1.39
CA ILE A 150 14.64 -21.73 0.94
C ILE A 150 13.64 -20.68 0.47
N LYS A 151 13.24 -20.73 -0.81
CA LYS A 151 12.31 -19.75 -1.39
C LYS A 151 10.83 -20.05 -1.09
N GLY A 152 10.53 -21.24 -0.55
CA GLY A 152 9.17 -21.74 -0.30
C GLY A 152 8.84 -22.96 -1.17
N ALA A 153 7.79 -23.70 -0.83
CA ALA A 153 7.22 -24.81 -1.63
C ALA A 153 8.25 -25.83 -2.16
N GLY A 154 9.26 -26.21 -1.34
CA GLY A 154 10.29 -27.17 -1.74
C GLY A 154 11.39 -26.61 -2.65
N MET A 155 11.45 -25.29 -2.89
CA MET A 155 12.50 -24.66 -3.70
C MET A 155 13.71 -24.26 -2.84
N PHE A 156 14.85 -24.88 -3.11
CA PHE A 156 16.13 -24.61 -2.42
C PHE A 156 17.07 -23.81 -3.31
N SER A 157 17.82 -22.88 -2.72
CA SER A 157 18.90 -22.19 -3.41
C SER A 157 20.25 -22.76 -2.97
N LEU A 158 21.05 -23.20 -3.94
CA LEU A 158 22.37 -23.81 -3.73
C LEU A 158 23.43 -23.06 -4.55
N GLY A 159 24.70 -23.20 -4.17
CA GLY A 159 25.82 -22.55 -4.83
C GLY A 159 26.21 -21.21 -4.21
N ASN A 160 27.29 -20.61 -4.73
CA ASN A 160 27.80 -19.32 -4.28
C ASN A 160 27.21 -18.17 -5.11
N ARG A 161 27.02 -17.01 -4.48
CA ARG A 161 26.57 -15.80 -5.15
C ARG A 161 27.04 -14.57 -4.39
N ASP A 162 27.68 -13.64 -5.09
CA ASP A 162 27.96 -12.30 -4.56
C ASP A 162 26.78 -11.35 -4.79
N VAL A 163 26.64 -10.38 -3.88
CA VAL A 163 25.59 -9.38 -3.90
C VAL A 163 26.21 -7.98 -3.92
N ASP A 164 25.94 -7.24 -5.00
CA ASP A 164 26.52 -5.91 -5.23
C ASP A 164 25.87 -4.81 -4.36
N VAL A 165 24.59 -5.01 -3.98
CA VAL A 165 23.81 -4.02 -3.22
C VAL A 165 23.45 -4.58 -1.85
N LYS A 166 23.82 -3.86 -0.79
CA LYS A 166 23.57 -4.23 0.61
C LYS A 166 22.62 -3.24 1.28
N PHE A 167 21.85 -3.72 2.25
CA PHE A 167 21.06 -2.81 3.09
C PHE A 167 21.99 -1.87 3.85
N PRO A 168 21.66 -0.56 3.92
CA PRO A 168 22.45 0.39 4.68
C PRO A 168 22.41 0.02 6.17
N LYS A 169 23.55 0.17 6.85
CA LYS A 169 23.62 0.04 8.30
C LYS A 169 23.08 1.32 8.92
N ASN A 170 22.28 1.18 9.97
CA ASN A 170 21.89 2.33 10.77
C ASN A 170 23.11 2.75 11.60
N PHE A 171 23.87 3.75 11.13
CA PHE A 171 24.82 4.43 11.99
C PHE A 171 23.98 5.28 12.92
N GLY A 172 24.13 5.09 14.23
CA GLY A 172 23.40 5.82 15.26
C GLY A 172 23.61 7.32 15.12
N ARG A 173 22.89 7.96 14.20
CA ARG A 173 22.54 9.37 14.33
C ARG A 173 21.97 9.50 15.73
N SER A 174 22.50 10.45 16.49
CA SER A 174 21.88 10.86 17.74
C SER A 174 20.39 10.98 17.46
N SER A 175 19.61 10.04 17.97
CA SER A 175 18.17 10.02 17.73
C SER A 175 17.68 11.36 18.26
N PRO A 176 17.01 12.19 17.43
CA PRO A 176 16.36 13.36 17.97
C PRO A 176 15.44 12.91 19.12
N PRO A 177 15.20 13.78 20.11
CA PRO A 177 14.48 13.41 21.32
C PRO A 177 13.21 12.63 20.98
N GLN A 178 12.88 11.59 21.74
CA GLN A 178 11.74 10.70 21.45
C GLN A 178 10.42 11.47 21.25
N ASN A 179 10.27 12.62 21.91
CA ASN A 179 9.15 13.57 21.75
C ASN A 179 9.02 14.12 20.31
N PHE A 180 10.13 14.33 19.59
CA PHE A 180 10.13 14.82 18.22
C PHE A 180 9.38 13.88 17.29
N PHE A 181 9.66 12.56 17.39
CA PHE A 181 8.99 11.55 16.57
C PHE A 181 7.51 11.39 16.92
N GLN A 182 7.17 11.52 18.20
CA GLN A 182 5.76 11.52 18.61
C GLN A 182 5.00 12.72 18.02
N ILE A 183 5.61 13.91 18.03
CA ILE A 183 5.02 15.11 17.42
C ILE A 183 4.90 14.95 15.91
N GLU A 184 5.92 14.43 15.23
CA GLU A 184 5.89 14.22 13.79
C GLU A 184 4.81 13.19 13.39
N ASN A 185 4.68 12.10 14.14
CA ASN A 185 3.64 11.10 13.90
C ASN A 185 2.25 11.69 14.11
N LYS A 186 2.03 12.46 15.19
CA LYS A 186 0.77 13.18 15.41
C LYS A 186 0.47 14.17 14.29
N LEU A 187 1.47 14.89 13.78
CA LEU A 187 1.29 15.82 12.67
C LEU A 187 0.85 15.10 11.40
N LYS A 188 1.42 13.92 11.12
CA LYS A 188 1.01 13.09 9.97
C LYS A 188 -0.39 12.55 10.13
N GLU A 189 -0.74 12.09 11.33
CA GLU A 189 -2.08 11.61 11.64
C GLU A 189 -3.13 12.72 11.45
N ILE A 190 -2.89 13.91 12.01
CA ILE A 190 -3.78 15.07 11.84
C ILE A 190 -3.90 15.46 10.36
N LYS A 191 -2.79 15.45 9.62
CA LYS A 191 -2.81 15.75 8.19
C LYS A 191 -3.66 14.73 7.41
N TRP A 192 -3.47 13.45 7.72
CA TRP A 192 -4.22 12.37 7.09
C TRP A 192 -5.72 12.43 7.42
N GLU A 193 -6.07 12.69 8.69
CA GLU A 193 -7.46 12.85 9.12
C GLU A 193 -8.13 14.05 8.44
N ARG A 194 -7.41 15.18 8.32
CA ARG A 194 -7.88 16.35 7.56
C ARG A 194 -8.18 16.01 6.10
N GLU A 195 -7.32 15.24 5.44
CA GLU A 195 -7.53 14.81 4.05
C GLU A 195 -8.81 13.98 3.93
N ARG A 196 -9.03 13.00 4.82
CA ARG A 196 -10.26 12.19 4.83
C ARG A 196 -11.53 13.01 5.07
N ILE A 197 -11.49 13.96 6.02
CA ILE A 197 -12.65 14.84 6.30
C ILE A 197 -12.99 15.68 5.06
N MET A 198 -11.98 16.17 4.34
CA MET A 198 -12.22 16.91 3.10
C MET A 198 -12.84 16.04 2.00
N GLU A 199 -12.39 14.79 1.85
CA GLU A 199 -12.98 13.84 0.90
C GLU A 199 -14.44 13.52 1.24
N ASP A 200 -14.74 13.29 2.52
CA ASP A 200 -16.11 13.04 2.98
C ASP A 200 -17.00 14.28 2.77
N MET A 201 -16.50 15.48 3.06
CA MET A 201 -17.22 16.73 2.79
C MET A 201 -17.53 16.92 1.30
N GLN A 202 -16.59 16.59 0.41
CA GLN A 202 -16.81 16.64 -1.03
C GLN A 202 -17.86 15.62 -1.48
N ARG A 203 -17.83 14.40 -0.92
CA ARG A 203 -18.81 13.35 -1.22
C ARG A 203 -20.22 13.77 -0.81
N GLU A 204 -20.37 14.26 0.42
CA GLU A 204 -21.66 14.75 0.94
C GLU A 204 -22.17 15.94 0.14
N GLN A 205 -21.27 16.85 -0.28
CA GLN A 205 -21.64 17.98 -1.14
C GLN A 205 -22.18 17.50 -2.49
N ALA A 206 -21.52 16.51 -3.13
CA ALA A 206 -21.99 15.95 -4.39
C ALA A 206 -23.37 15.28 -4.26
N LEU A 207 -23.63 14.57 -3.16
CA LEU A 207 -24.93 13.97 -2.87
C LEU A 207 -26.02 15.04 -2.64
N LEU A 208 -25.69 16.09 -1.91
CA LEU A 208 -26.59 17.22 -1.68
C LEU A 208 -26.95 17.91 -2.99
N ASP A 209 -25.98 18.15 -3.87
CA ASP A 209 -26.20 18.78 -5.17
C ASP A 209 -27.08 17.91 -6.07
N HIS A 210 -26.88 16.59 -6.05
CA HIS A 210 -27.74 15.65 -6.75
C HIS A 210 -29.18 15.64 -6.21
N ALA A 211 -29.35 15.64 -4.88
CA ALA A 211 -30.66 15.66 -4.25
C ALA A 211 -31.41 16.98 -4.55
N ARG A 212 -30.72 18.12 -4.52
CA ARG A 212 -31.27 19.44 -4.88
C ARG A 212 -31.72 19.47 -6.33
N PHE A 213 -30.90 18.95 -7.25
CA PHE A 213 -31.25 18.84 -8.65
C PHE A 213 -32.52 17.99 -8.85
N ASN A 214 -32.57 16.80 -8.26
CA ASN A 214 -33.74 15.91 -8.36
C ASN A 214 -35.00 16.54 -7.76
N PHE A 215 -34.88 17.26 -6.65
CA PHE A 215 -35.99 17.99 -6.04
C PHE A 215 -36.55 19.05 -6.98
N GLU A 216 -35.69 19.87 -7.60
CA GLU A 216 -36.15 20.92 -8.50
C GLU A 216 -36.81 20.31 -9.75
N VAL A 217 -36.26 19.23 -10.32
CA VAL A 217 -36.90 18.50 -11.42
C VAL A 217 -38.30 17.99 -11.02
N LYS A 218 -38.42 17.31 -9.88
CA LYS A 218 -39.71 16.76 -9.39
C LYS A 218 -40.73 17.84 -9.09
N LYS A 219 -40.30 18.97 -8.55
CA LYS A 219 -41.14 20.14 -8.30
C LYS A 219 -41.70 20.70 -9.62
N GLN A 220 -40.86 20.84 -10.66
CA GLN A 220 -41.33 21.30 -11.97
C GLN A 220 -42.31 20.31 -12.62
N GLU A 221 -42.04 19.00 -12.52
CA GLU A 221 -42.98 17.95 -12.96
C GLU A 221 -44.33 18.04 -12.25
N PHE A 222 -44.32 18.25 -10.93
CA PHE A 222 -45.52 18.39 -10.12
C PHE A 222 -46.33 19.64 -10.49
N ILE A 223 -45.67 20.78 -10.68
CA ILE A 223 -46.32 22.02 -11.14
C ILE A 223 -46.97 21.82 -12.51
N LYS A 224 -46.27 21.15 -13.45
CA LYS A 224 -46.80 20.83 -14.77
C LYS A 224 -48.01 19.91 -14.69
N TYR A 225 -47.96 18.88 -13.83
CA TYR A 225 -49.09 17.99 -13.58
C TYR A 225 -50.31 18.77 -13.09
N LEU A 226 -50.13 19.63 -12.07
CA LEU A 226 -51.21 20.47 -11.54
C LEU A 226 -51.86 21.34 -12.62
N ALA A 227 -51.07 22.01 -13.45
CA ALA A 227 -51.55 22.85 -14.55
C ALA A 227 -52.33 22.05 -15.62
N GLN A 228 -51.93 20.81 -15.89
CA GLN A 228 -52.66 19.93 -16.81
C GLN A 228 -53.99 19.47 -16.21
N SER A 229 -54.00 19.03 -14.95
CA SER A 229 -55.23 18.60 -14.27
C SER A 229 -56.26 19.72 -14.11
N SER A 230 -55.84 20.98 -13.88
CA SER A 230 -56.77 22.12 -13.83
C SER A 230 -57.37 22.43 -15.20
N SER A 231 -56.57 22.37 -16.28
CA SER A 231 -57.08 22.55 -17.64
C SER A 231 -58.11 21.48 -18.04
N TYR A 232 -57.88 20.22 -17.65
CA TYR A 232 -58.81 19.10 -17.91
C TYR A 232 -60.12 19.22 -17.14
N ALA A 233 -60.07 19.62 -15.86
CA ALA A 233 -61.27 19.86 -15.04
C ALA A 233 -62.14 20.99 -15.62
N THR A 234 -61.51 22.03 -16.17
CA THR A 234 -62.21 23.18 -16.76
C THR A 234 -62.89 22.81 -18.09
N GLN A 235 -62.27 21.94 -18.91
CA GLN A 235 -62.88 21.41 -20.13
C GLN A 235 -64.07 20.48 -19.84
N MET A 236 -63.99 19.62 -18.82
CA MET A 236 -65.09 18.73 -18.44
C MET A 236 -66.31 19.47 -17.88
N GLN A 237 -66.11 20.59 -17.18
CA GLN A 237 -67.22 21.46 -16.73
C GLN A 237 -67.91 22.17 -17.90
N GLN A 238 -67.18 22.57 -18.94
CA GLN A 238 -67.76 23.18 -20.13
C GLN A 238 -68.56 22.19 -21.00
N GLN A 239 -68.18 20.90 -21.02
CA GLN A 239 -68.93 19.86 -21.73
C GLN A 239 -70.24 19.43 -21.04
N HIS A 240 -70.38 19.64 -19.72
CA HIS A 240 -71.62 19.33 -18.97
C HIS A 240 -72.63 20.49 -18.92
N GLN A 241 -72.30 21.66 -19.49
CA GLN A 241 -73.18 22.83 -19.55
C GLN A 241 -73.81 23.07 -20.94
N LEU A 242 -73.68 22.10 -21.86
CA LEU A 242 -74.39 22.03 -23.14
C LEU A 242 -75.42 20.91 -23.08
#